data_AF-G9KFE9-F1
#
_entry.id   AF-G9KFE9-F1
#
_cell.length_a   1.000
_cell.length_b   1.000
_cell.length_c   1.000
_cell.angle_alpha   90.00
_cell.angle_beta   90.00
_cell.angle_gamma   90.00
#
_symmetry.space_group_name_H-M   'P 1'
#
loop_
_entity.id
_entity.type
_entity.pdbx_description
1 polymer ?
#
loop_
_entity_poly.entity_id
_entity_poly.type
_entity_poly.pdbx_seq_one_letter_code
_entity_poly.pdbx_strand_id
1 'polypeptide(L)'
;ENTLQKYELNPNDHFSLDVRSGVDGNKHPELVLELALDREEKAVHHLVLVALDGGSPVRSGTSRIRVTVLDVNDNAPVFTQPEYRVSVPEN
;
A
#
# COMPACT_ATOMS: atom_id res chain seq x y z
N GLU A 1 9.95 25.36 -16.75
CA GLU A 1 10.94 25.73 -15.72
C GLU A 1 11.50 24.47 -15.09
N ASN A 2 12.74 24.49 -14.59
CA ASN A 2 13.38 23.33 -13.94
C ASN A 2 12.85 23.11 -12.50
N THR A 3 11.57 23.38 -12.29
CA THR A 3 10.85 23.22 -11.02
C THR A 3 9.99 21.97 -11.08
N LEU A 4 9.65 21.43 -9.92
CA LEU A 4 8.81 20.24 -9.77
C LEU A 4 7.44 20.44 -10.44
N GLN A 5 7.08 19.56 -11.39
CA GLN A 5 5.83 19.65 -12.14
C GLN A 5 4.83 18.57 -11.75
N LYS A 6 5.28 17.33 -11.59
CA LYS A 6 4.40 16.17 -11.47
C LYS A 6 4.97 15.11 -10.54
N TYR A 7 4.06 14.38 -9.93
CA TYR A 7 4.34 13.11 -9.27
C TYR A 7 3.61 11.96 -9.98
N GLU A 8 4.25 10.80 -10.04
CA GLU A 8 3.70 9.57 -10.58
C GLU A 8 3.94 8.44 -9.58
N LEU A 9 2.87 7.78 -9.15
CA LEU A 9 2.94 6.57 -8.36
C LEU A 9 2.88 5.36 -9.31
N ASN A 10 3.64 4.32 -9.03
CA ASN A 10 3.53 3.09 -9.82
C ASN A 10 2.10 2.48 -9.70
N PRO A 11 1.61 1.84 -10.77
CA PRO A 11 0.33 1.12 -10.72
C PRO A 11 0.31 0.10 -9.58
N ASN A 12 -0.78 0.11 -8.83
CA ASN A 12 -1.06 -0.80 -7.72
C ASN A 12 -2.57 -0.75 -7.41
N ASP A 13 -3.08 -1.75 -6.69
CA ASP A 13 -4.53 -1.89 -6.50
C ASP A 13 -5.10 -1.11 -5.30
N HIS A 14 -4.25 -0.76 -4.32
CA HIS A 14 -4.72 -0.30 -3.00
C HIS A 14 -4.51 1.20 -2.77
N PHE A 15 -3.56 1.82 -3.47
CA PHE A 15 -3.11 3.18 -3.20
C PHE A 15 -3.18 4.04 -4.45
N SER A 16 -3.83 5.20 -4.31
CA SER A 16 -3.79 6.28 -5.28
C SER A 16 -2.96 7.46 -4.75
N LEU A 17 -2.74 8.45 -5.60
CA LEU A 17 -1.97 9.64 -5.27
C LEU A 17 -2.85 10.88 -5.44
N ASP A 18 -3.16 11.57 -4.34
CA ASP A 18 -3.72 12.93 -4.38
C ASP A 18 -2.56 13.93 -4.35
N VAL A 19 -2.61 14.97 -5.19
CA VAL A 19 -1.54 15.98 -5.25
C VAL A 19 -2.14 17.36 -5.06
N ARG A 20 -1.87 17.94 -3.89
CA ARG A 20 -2.35 19.27 -3.53
C ARG A 20 -1.30 20.31 -3.86
N SER A 21 -1.72 21.41 -4.47
CA SER A 21 -0.83 22.55 -4.73
C SER A 21 -1.08 23.60 -3.64
N GLY A 22 -0.04 23.92 -2.88
CA GLY A 22 -0.07 24.99 -1.89
C GLY A 22 -0.08 26.37 -2.56
N VAL A 23 -0.38 27.40 -1.76
CA VAL A 23 -0.41 28.80 -2.21
C VAL A 23 0.94 29.25 -2.77
N ASP A 24 2.03 28.64 -2.29
CA ASP A 24 3.41 28.93 -2.69
C ASP A 24 3.85 28.17 -3.96
N GLY A 25 2.95 27.42 -4.60
CA GLY A 25 3.26 26.57 -5.76
C GLY A 25 3.92 25.22 -5.41
N ASN A 26 4.22 24.98 -4.12
CA ASN A 26 4.70 23.69 -3.64
C ASN A 26 3.62 22.61 -3.82
N LYS A 27 4.03 21.45 -4.34
CA LYS A 27 3.16 20.30 -4.54
C LYS A 27 3.37 19.31 -3.40
N HIS A 28 2.28 18.91 -2.76
CA HIS A 28 2.26 17.97 -1.65
C HIS A 28 1.55 16.69 -2.10
N PRO A 29 2.29 15.60 -2.35
CA PRO A 29 1.69 14.30 -2.64
C PRO A 29 1.18 13.63 -1.36
N GLU A 30 -0.07 13.22 -1.36
CA GLU A 30 -0.73 12.44 -0.31
C GLU A 30 -1.07 11.05 -0.87
N LEU A 31 -0.69 10.00 -0.14
CA LEU A 31 -1.06 8.63 -0.47
C LEU A 31 -2.47 8.36 0.05
N VAL A 32 -3.39 7.97 -0.81
CA VAL A 32 -4.79 7.69 -0.45
C VAL A 32 -5.05 6.20 -0.58
N LEU A 33 -5.73 5.63 0.42
CA LEU A 33 -6.11 4.21 0.41
C LEU A 33 -7.47 4.06 -0.28
N GLU A 34 -7.51 3.33 -1.39
CA GLU A 34 -8.71 3.08 -2.20
C GLU A 34 -9.39 1.75 -1.84
N LEU A 35 -8.59 0.72 -1.54
CA LEU A 35 -9.06 -0.61 -1.15
C LEU A 35 -8.53 -0.96 0.24
N ALA A 36 -9.34 -1.68 1.01
CA ALA A 36 -8.96 -2.15 2.34
C ALA A 36 -7.69 -3.01 2.27
N LEU A 37 -6.84 -2.90 3.30
CA LEU A 37 -5.64 -3.71 3.43
C LEU A 37 -5.99 -4.99 4.19
N ASP A 38 -5.46 -6.11 3.72
CA ASP A 38 -5.57 -7.41 4.37
C ASP A 38 -4.14 -7.94 4.59
N ARG A 39 -3.80 -8.20 5.86
CA ARG A 39 -2.46 -8.69 6.22
C ARG A 39 -2.29 -10.16 5.86
N GLU A 40 -3.34 -10.96 6.00
CA GLU A 40 -3.41 -12.37 5.64
C GLU A 40 -3.24 -12.57 4.13
N GLU A 41 -3.75 -11.62 3.33
CA GLU A 41 -3.49 -11.57 1.88
C GLU A 41 -2.10 -11.00 1.57
N LYS A 42 -1.76 -9.82 2.11
CA LYS A 42 -0.54 -9.08 1.78
C LYS A 42 -0.03 -8.19 2.91
N ALA A 43 0.96 -8.69 3.65
CA ALA A 43 1.57 -7.96 4.77
C ALA A 43 2.43 -6.73 4.38
N VAL A 44 2.95 -6.66 3.15
CA VAL A 44 3.85 -5.56 2.72
C VAL A 44 3.54 -5.10 1.29
N HIS A 45 3.40 -3.79 1.11
CA HIS A 45 3.29 -3.16 -0.20
C HIS A 45 4.53 -2.31 -0.51
N HIS A 46 5.12 -2.57 -1.67
CA HIS A 46 6.24 -1.79 -2.20
C HIS A 46 5.73 -0.86 -3.30
N LEU A 47 5.91 0.44 -3.10
CA LEU A 47 5.52 1.47 -4.05
C LEU A 47 6.73 2.29 -4.47
N VAL A 48 6.64 2.90 -5.64
CA VAL A 48 7.64 3.75 -6.25
C VAL A 48 6.97 5.06 -6.64
N LEU A 49 7.44 6.14 -6.06
CA LEU A 49 7.01 7.50 -6.37
C LEU A 49 8.09 8.17 -7.22
N VAL A 50 7.70 8.70 -8.37
CA VAL A 50 8.57 9.43 -9.30
C VAL A 50 8.14 10.89 -9.34
N ALA A 51 9.06 11.80 -9.05
CA ALA A 51 8.89 13.23 -9.21
C ALA A 51 9.52 13.67 -10.54
N LEU A 52 8.84 14.49 -11.33
CA LEU A 52 9.32 15.00 -12.62
C LEU A 52 9.40 16.53 -12.62
N ASP A 53 10.50 17.06 -13.17
CA ASP A 53 10.65 18.51 -13.42
C ASP A 53 10.09 18.93 -14.79
N GLY A 54 10.09 20.24 -15.06
CA GLY A 54 9.64 20.82 -16.32
C GLY A 54 10.79 21.22 -17.25
N GLY A 55 11.95 20.58 -17.10
CA GLY A 55 13.14 20.83 -17.91
C GLY A 55 13.06 20.18 -19.30
N SER A 56 14.01 20.53 -20.17
CA SER A 56 14.26 19.83 -21.43
C SER A 56 15.77 19.57 -21.54
N PRO A 57 16.23 18.32 -21.33
CA PRO A 57 15.44 17.12 -21.02
C PRO A 57 14.82 17.15 -19.63
N VAL A 58 13.69 16.45 -19.46
CA VAL A 58 13.04 16.25 -18.16
C VAL A 58 13.95 15.41 -17.26
N ARG A 59 14.09 15.82 -16.00
CA ARG A 59 14.76 15.03 -14.96
C ARG A 59 13.72 14.47 -13.99
N SER A 60 14.06 13.34 -13.40
CA SER A 60 13.23 12.69 -12.40
C SER A 60 14.00 12.32 -11.14
N GLY A 61 13.27 12.29 -10.02
CA GLY A 61 13.73 11.74 -8.75
C GLY A 61 12.82 10.59 -8.33
N THR A 62 13.40 9.52 -7.80
CA THR A 62 12.65 8.31 -7.43
C THR A 62 12.75 8.04 -5.94
N SER A 63 11.60 7.83 -5.29
CA SER A 63 11.50 7.41 -3.91
C SER A 63 10.82 6.04 -3.81
N ARG A 64 11.36 5.16 -2.95
CA ARG A 64 10.78 3.84 -2.67
C ARG A 64 10.02 3.91 -1.35
N ILE A 65 8.75 3.55 -1.39
CA ILE A 65 7.85 3.55 -0.24
C ILE A 65 7.59 2.09 0.14
N ARG A 66 7.74 1.77 1.42
CA ARG A 66 7.42 0.46 1.97
C ARG A 66 6.30 0.63 3.00
N VAL A 67 5.11 0.17 2.65
CA VAL A 67 3.95 0.14 3.55
C VAL A 67 3.91 -1.23 4.20
N THR A 68 3.91 -1.26 5.54
CA THR A 68 3.80 -2.48 6.33
C THR A 68 2.39 -2.52 6.94
N VAL A 69 1.62 -3.55 6.60
CA VAL A 69 0.26 -3.75 7.13
C VAL A 69 0.39 -4.30 8.54
N LEU A 70 -0.24 -3.61 9.50
CA LEU A 70 -0.24 -4.04 10.89
C LEU A 70 -1.27 -5.14 11.10
N ASP A 71 -0.92 -6.08 11.97
CA ASP A 71 -1.80 -7.20 12.32
C ASP A 71 -2.99 -6.73 13.15
N VAL A 72 -4.15 -7.30 12.85
CA VAL A 72 -5.41 -7.12 13.57
C VAL A 72 -6.02 -8.50 13.73
N ASN A 73 -6.55 -8.81 14.92
CA ASN A 73 -7.23 -10.08 15.15
C ASN A 73 -8.66 -10.06 14.57
N ASP A 74 -8.78 -10.15 13.26
CA ASP A 74 -10.03 -10.17 12.50
C ASP A 74 -10.44 -11.57 12.01
N ASN A 75 -9.55 -12.56 12.14
CA ASN A 75 -9.77 -13.94 11.74
C ASN A 75 -10.00 -14.85 12.97
N ALA A 76 -11.22 -15.38 13.11
CA ALA A 76 -11.55 -16.34 14.17
C ALA A 76 -10.96 -17.74 13.88
N PRO A 77 -10.54 -18.49 14.91
CA PRO A 77 -10.09 -19.87 14.72
C PRO A 77 -11.17 -20.76 14.09
N VAL A 78 -10.74 -21.66 13.19
CA VAL A 78 -11.63 -22.63 12.53
C VAL A 78 -11.18 -24.04 12.87
N PHE A 79 -12.08 -24.85 13.43
CA PHE A 79 -11.83 -26.28 13.66
C PHE A 79 -11.74 -27.04 12.34
N THR A 80 -10.87 -28.06 12.26
CA THR A 80 -10.74 -28.87 11.03
C THR A 80 -11.96 -29.77 10.78
N GLN A 81 -12.69 -30.12 11.84
CA GLN A 81 -13.96 -30.86 11.78
C GLN A 81 -14.99 -30.20 12.70
N PRO A 82 -16.28 -30.19 12.30
CA PRO A 82 -17.35 -29.71 13.16
C PRO A 82 -17.59 -30.61 14.38
N GLU A 83 -17.25 -31.89 14.29
CA GLU A 83 -17.35 -32.88 15.37
C GLU A 83 -16.17 -33.85 15.24
N TYR A 84 -15.53 -34.22 16.36
CA TYR A 84 -14.49 -35.24 16.40
C TYR A 84 -15.04 -36.47 17.12
N ARG A 85 -15.06 -37.61 16.44
CA ARG A 85 -15.43 -38.90 17.04
C ARG A 85 -14.22 -39.81 17.09
N VAL A 86 -13.93 -40.32 18.28
CA VAL A 86 -12.89 -41.32 18.50
C VAL A 86 -13.45 -42.42 19.40
N SER A 87 -13.18 -43.67 19.05
CA SER A 87 -13.50 -44.83 19.89
C SER A 87 -12.21 -45.31 20.53
N VAL A 88 -12.19 -45.37 21.85
CA VAL A 88 -11.05 -45.84 22.63
C VAL A 88 -11.45 -47.16 23.31
N PRO A 89 -10.67 -48.24 23.17
CA PRO A 89 -10.94 -49.49 23.87
C PRO A 89 -10.82 -49.29 25.38
N GLU A 90 -11.67 -49.97 26.15
CA GLU A 90 -11.49 -50.06 27.58
C GLU A 90 -10.32 -51.02 27.88
N ASN A 91 -9.27 -50.49 28.52
CA ASN A 91 -8.11 -51.20 29.07
C ASN A 91 -6.99 -51.60 28.08
#